data_AF-A0A6J5ZYV9-F1
#
_entry.id   AF-A0A6J5ZYV9-F1
#
_cell.length_a   1.000
_cell.length_b   1.000
_cell.length_c   1.000
_cell.angle_alpha   90.00
_cell.angle_beta   90.00
_cell.angle_gamma   90.00
#
_symmetry.space_group_name_H-M   'P 1'
#
loop_
_entity.id
_entity.type
_entity.pdbx_description
1 polymer ?
#
loop_
_entity_poly.entity_id
_entity_poly.type
_entity_poly.pdbx_seq_one_letter_code
_entity_poly.pdbx_strand_id
1 'polypeptide(L)'
;MIAQVGERQQRILRELEKLAIEYGPGAKIGVEEVGESAANSSELLVWGLVDAIVARDQRTALVTYLRLRDQNEDPGRLAVAIVRRLRDVTAIAERLESGASESQAAAGIPGGAYAAKRRMAEARGADPELLREATEALAALELASRGGSALDPDTETLRVIERIAA
;
A
#
# COMPACT_ATOMS: atom_id res chain seq x y z
N MET A 1 -2.76 -1.89 18.50
CA MET A 1 -1.56 -1.12 18.13
C MET A 1 -0.75 -1.80 17.02
N ILE A 2 -0.06 -2.91 17.26
CA ILE A 2 0.82 -3.55 16.25
C ILE A 2 0.09 -3.90 14.95
N ALA A 3 -1.10 -4.50 15.04
CA ALA A 3 -1.90 -4.83 13.85
C ALA A 3 -2.28 -3.60 13.01
N GLN A 4 -2.39 -2.43 13.65
CA GLN A 4 -2.78 -1.18 13.02
C GLN A 4 -1.55 -0.37 12.58
N VAL A 5 -0.42 -0.40 13.29
CA VAL A 5 0.71 0.49 13.01
C VAL A 5 1.89 -0.25 12.36
N GLY A 6 1.85 -1.59 12.34
CA GLY A 6 2.94 -2.46 11.92
C GLY A 6 3.93 -2.76 13.06
N GLU A 7 4.91 -3.63 12.79
CA GLU A 7 5.85 -4.17 13.79
C GLU A 7 7.09 -3.28 14.03
N ARG A 8 7.27 -2.18 13.29
CA ARG A 8 8.44 -1.30 13.45
C ARG A 8 8.37 -0.54 14.79
N GLN A 9 9.28 -0.84 15.71
CA GLN A 9 9.34 -0.25 17.05
C GLN A 9 9.37 1.29 17.06
N GLN A 10 10.20 1.93 16.22
CA GLN A 10 10.28 3.39 16.14
C GLN A 10 8.95 4.05 15.76
N ARG A 11 8.12 3.34 14.98
CA ARG A 11 6.82 3.84 14.54
C ARG A 11 5.76 3.65 15.61
N ILE A 12 5.74 2.50 16.27
CA ILE A 12 4.90 2.27 17.45
C ILE A 12 5.17 3.36 18.48
N LEU A 13 6.45 3.70 18.72
CA LEU A 13 6.84 4.76 19.64
C LEU A 13 6.27 6.12 19.22
N ARG A 14 6.40 6.53 17.95
CA ARG A 14 5.85 7.81 17.46
C ARG A 14 4.33 7.91 17.62
N GLU A 15 3.60 6.84 17.31
CA GLU A 15 2.14 6.87 17.48
C GLU A 15 1.75 6.88 18.96
N LEU A 16 2.51 6.21 19.84
CA LEU A 16 2.33 6.33 21.29
C LEU A 16 2.62 7.75 21.80
N GLU A 17 3.65 8.42 21.27
CA GLU A 17 3.98 9.82 21.59
C GLU A 17 2.85 10.76 21.17
N LYS A 18 2.29 10.58 19.96
CA LYS A 18 1.13 11.36 19.48
C LYS A 18 -0.08 11.18 20.41
N LEU A 19 -0.44 9.94 20.71
CA LEU A 19 -1.54 9.63 21.62
C LEU A 19 -1.31 10.19 23.03
N ALA A 20 -0.07 10.15 23.53
CA ALA A 20 0.26 10.74 24.83
C ALA A 20 0.15 12.27 24.85
N ILE A 21 0.49 12.94 23.74
CA ILE A 21 0.35 14.39 23.60
C ILE A 21 -1.13 14.80 23.50
N GLU A 22 -1.92 14.05 22.72
CA GLU A 22 -3.32 14.35 22.45
C GLU A 22 -4.22 14.14 23.67
N TYR A 23 -4.05 13.01 24.37
CA TYR A 23 -4.91 12.62 25.49
C TYR A 23 -4.32 12.95 26.87
N GLY A 24 -3.02 13.27 26.93
CA GLY A 24 -2.33 13.68 28.14
C GLY A 24 -1.93 12.55 29.10
N PRO A 25 -1.21 12.89 30.20
CA PRO A 25 -0.69 11.92 31.15
C PRO A 25 -1.80 11.14 31.87
N GLY A 26 -1.64 9.81 31.97
CA GLY A 26 -2.58 8.94 32.68
C GLY A 26 -3.84 8.56 31.92
N ALA A 27 -3.98 9.01 30.66
CA ALA A 27 -5.07 8.61 29.78
C ALA A 27 -5.04 7.09 29.52
N LYS A 28 -6.24 6.49 29.45
CA LYS A 28 -6.42 5.10 29.00
C LYS A 28 -6.85 5.14 27.55
N ILE A 29 -5.94 4.76 26.65
CA ILE A 29 -6.20 4.71 25.21
C ILE A 29 -6.84 3.34 24.88
N GLY A 30 -8.01 3.36 24.26
CA GLY A 30 -8.75 2.20 23.79
C GLY A 30 -8.40 1.78 22.35
N VAL A 31 -9.19 0.87 21.79
CA VAL A 31 -8.97 0.36 20.43
C VAL A 31 -9.39 1.40 19.40
N GLU A 32 -10.41 2.19 19.72
CA GLU A 32 -10.99 3.24 18.92
C GLU A 32 -9.98 4.37 18.70
N GLU A 33 -9.37 4.91 19.76
CA GLU A 33 -8.38 5.99 19.65
C GLU A 33 -7.11 5.52 18.92
N VAL A 34 -6.68 4.28 19.17
CA VAL A 34 -5.60 3.66 18.40
C VAL A 34 -5.97 3.51 16.93
N GLY A 35 -7.23 3.17 16.65
CA GLY A 35 -7.76 3.03 15.30
C GLY A 35 -7.73 4.36 14.55
N GLU A 36 -8.18 5.44 15.17
CA GLU A 36 -8.16 6.79 14.58
C GLU A 36 -6.73 7.31 14.36
N SER A 37 -5.84 7.14 15.33
CA SER A 37 -4.43 7.51 15.20
C SER A 37 -3.73 6.70 14.10
N ALA A 38 -3.98 5.40 14.01
CA ALA A 38 -3.34 4.53 13.03
C ALA A 38 -3.95 4.62 11.63
N ALA A 39 -5.26 4.86 11.49
CA ALA A 39 -5.93 5.04 10.20
C ALA A 39 -5.31 6.20 9.40
N ASN A 40 -4.70 7.16 10.09
CA ASN A 40 -3.96 8.27 9.50
C ASN A 40 -2.49 7.95 9.17
N SER A 41 -2.04 6.70 9.28
CA SER A 41 -0.68 6.33 8.93
C SER A 41 -0.51 6.20 7.41
N SER A 42 0.40 6.97 6.82
CA SER A 42 0.69 6.87 5.38
C SER A 42 1.08 5.46 4.92
N GLU A 43 1.75 4.65 5.74
CA GLU A 43 2.09 3.27 5.35
C GLU A 43 0.84 2.40 5.26
N LEU A 44 -0.11 2.55 6.19
CA LEU A 44 -1.38 1.83 6.12
C LEU A 44 -2.23 2.27 4.94
N LEU A 45 -2.22 3.56 4.63
CA LEU A 45 -2.95 4.07 3.48
C LEU A 45 -2.30 3.62 2.17
N VAL A 46 -0.97 3.56 2.06
CA VAL A 46 -0.28 2.96 0.89
C VAL A 46 -0.65 1.48 0.76
N TRP A 47 -0.72 0.77 1.89
CA TRP A 47 -1.17 -0.62 1.94
C TRP A 47 -2.61 -0.76 1.44
N GLY A 48 -3.55 0.03 1.96
CA GLY A 48 -4.94 0.01 1.53
C GLY A 48 -5.11 0.43 0.06
N LEU A 49 -4.28 1.33 -0.45
CA LEU A 49 -4.28 1.74 -1.86
C LEU A 49 -3.93 0.57 -2.78
N VAL A 50 -2.87 -0.16 -2.45
CA VAL A 50 -2.47 -1.34 -3.23
C VAL A 50 -3.56 -2.41 -3.15
N ASP A 51 -4.11 -2.68 -1.96
CA ASP A 51 -5.20 -3.66 -1.81
C ASP A 51 -6.38 -3.31 -2.71
N ALA A 52 -6.78 -2.03 -2.75
CA ALA A 52 -7.86 -1.56 -3.60
C ALA A 52 -7.54 -1.69 -5.10
N ILE A 53 -6.29 -1.43 -5.51
CA ILE A 53 -5.87 -1.65 -6.90
C ILE A 53 -5.95 -3.14 -7.26
N VAL A 54 -5.41 -4.02 -6.42
CA VAL A 54 -5.44 -5.48 -6.64
C VAL A 54 -6.88 -6.00 -6.69
N ALA A 55 -7.76 -5.47 -5.83
CA ALA A 55 -9.17 -5.83 -5.77
C ALA A 55 -10.03 -5.19 -6.88
N ARG A 56 -9.44 -4.34 -7.75
CA ARG A 56 -10.16 -3.52 -8.74
C ARG A 56 -11.31 -2.72 -8.13
N ASP A 57 -11.08 -2.18 -6.94
CA ASP A 57 -11.95 -1.22 -6.29
C ASP A 57 -11.46 0.19 -6.60
N GLN A 58 -11.79 0.66 -7.81
CA GLN A 58 -11.43 1.99 -8.29
C GLN A 58 -11.77 3.10 -7.31
N ARG A 59 -12.97 3.05 -6.70
CA ARG A 59 -13.44 4.09 -5.79
C ARG A 59 -12.57 4.15 -4.55
N THR A 60 -12.31 3.00 -3.92
CA THR A 60 -11.47 2.95 -2.72
C THR A 60 -10.02 3.33 -3.05
N ALA A 61 -9.51 2.93 -4.21
CA ALA A 61 -8.16 3.30 -4.65
C ALA A 61 -8.02 4.82 -4.79
N LEU A 62 -8.94 5.48 -5.52
CA LEU A 62 -8.89 6.93 -5.72
C LEU A 62 -9.04 7.71 -4.40
N VAL A 63 -9.99 7.33 -3.54
CA VAL A 63 -10.18 7.98 -2.24
C VAL A 63 -8.95 7.80 -1.34
N THR A 64 -8.35 6.62 -1.33
CA THR A 64 -7.16 6.34 -0.51
C THR A 64 -5.95 7.13 -1.01
N TYR A 65 -5.78 7.25 -2.32
CA TYR A 65 -4.74 8.09 -2.91
C TYR A 65 -4.90 9.57 -2.53
N LEU A 66 -6.11 10.13 -2.66
CA LEU A 66 -6.35 11.52 -2.27
C LEU A 66 -6.08 11.78 -0.79
N ARG A 67 -6.41 10.83 0.10
CA ARG A 67 -6.06 10.92 1.54
C ARG A 67 -4.55 10.93 1.78
N LEU A 68 -3.78 10.16 1.02
CA LEU A 68 -2.31 10.20 1.09
C LEU A 68 -1.79 11.58 0.66
N ARG A 69 -2.41 12.18 -0.35
CA ARG A 69 -2.07 13.53 -0.82
C ARG A 69 -2.42 14.62 0.20
N ASP A 70 -3.55 14.51 0.89
CA ASP A 70 -3.91 15.39 2.02
C ASP A 70 -2.90 15.32 3.16
N GLN A 71 -2.20 14.19 3.32
CA GLN A 71 -1.08 14.02 4.26
C GLN A 71 0.26 14.53 3.72
N ASN A 72 0.28 15.22 2.58
CA ASN A 72 1.47 15.74 1.90
C ASN A 72 2.47 14.64 1.47
N GLU A 73 2.01 13.41 1.25
CA GLU A 73 2.89 12.37 0.68
C GLU A 73 3.24 12.70 -0.77
N ASP A 74 4.52 12.60 -1.11
CA ASP A 74 5.02 12.93 -2.44
C ASP A 74 4.49 11.95 -3.51
N PRO A 75 3.90 12.42 -4.63
CA PRO A 75 3.33 11.56 -5.67
C PRO A 75 4.33 10.60 -6.30
N GLY A 76 5.57 11.05 -6.54
CA GLY A 76 6.63 10.23 -7.11
C GLY A 76 7.05 9.12 -6.16
N ARG A 77 7.21 9.43 -4.88
CA ARG A 77 7.49 8.45 -3.83
C ARG A 77 6.34 7.44 -3.67
N LEU A 78 5.09 7.89 -3.75
CA LEU A 78 3.92 7.02 -3.74
C LEU A 78 3.93 6.08 -4.96
N ALA A 79 4.16 6.60 -6.16
CA ALA A 79 4.25 5.79 -7.38
C ALA A 79 5.30 4.67 -7.24
N VAL A 80 6.51 5.00 -6.79
CA VAL A 80 7.58 4.00 -6.53
C VAL A 80 7.14 2.95 -5.50
N ALA A 81 6.48 3.36 -4.42
CA ALA A 81 6.01 2.45 -3.38
C ALA A 81 4.93 1.48 -3.90
N ILE A 82 3.96 2.00 -4.66
CA ILE A 82 2.86 1.23 -5.27
C ILE A 82 3.43 0.22 -6.27
N VAL A 83 4.30 0.67 -7.19
CA VAL A 83 4.96 -0.18 -8.20
C VAL A 83 5.69 -1.34 -7.53
N ARG A 84 6.53 -1.04 -6.52
CA ARG A 84 7.30 -2.06 -5.81
C ARG A 84 6.39 -3.10 -5.18
N ARG A 85 5.30 -2.66 -4.57
CA ARG A 85 4.37 -3.56 -3.88
C ARG A 85 3.62 -4.44 -4.87
N LEU A 86 3.13 -3.89 -5.98
CA LEU A 86 2.47 -4.68 -7.01
C LEU A 86 3.41 -5.70 -7.65
N ARG A 87 4.68 -5.33 -7.92
CA ARG A 87 5.70 -6.30 -8.35
C ARG A 87 5.84 -7.48 -7.39
N ASP A 88 5.80 -7.23 -6.08
CA ASP A 88 5.84 -8.32 -5.09
C ASP A 88 4.59 -9.20 -5.16
N VAL A 89 3.40 -8.63 -5.36
CA VAL A 89 2.12 -9.37 -5.46
C VAL A 89 2.08 -10.18 -6.76
N THR A 90 2.45 -9.60 -7.90
CA THR A 90 2.55 -10.27 -9.20
C THR A 90 3.50 -11.46 -9.14
N ALA A 91 4.70 -11.27 -8.56
CA ALA A 91 5.68 -12.35 -8.43
C ALA A 91 5.17 -13.52 -7.57
N ILE A 92 4.30 -13.26 -6.59
CA ILE A 92 3.64 -14.32 -5.81
C ILE A 92 2.60 -15.03 -6.66
N ALA A 93 1.74 -14.27 -7.35
CA ALA A 93 0.67 -14.81 -8.18
C ALA A 93 1.23 -15.75 -9.25
N GLU A 94 2.28 -15.32 -9.97
CA GLU A 94 2.98 -16.13 -10.97
C GLU A 94 3.57 -17.43 -10.39
N ARG A 95 4.17 -17.37 -9.20
CA ARG A 95 4.71 -18.56 -8.52
C ARG A 95 3.59 -19.53 -8.15
N LEU A 96 2.47 -19.03 -7.64
CA LEU A 96 1.31 -19.86 -7.30
C LEU A 96 0.71 -20.53 -8.54
N GLU A 97 0.60 -19.78 -9.64
CA GLU A 97 0.13 -20.30 -10.93
C GLU A 97 1.05 -21.39 -11.48
N SER A 98 2.37 -21.26 -11.28
CA SER A 98 3.37 -22.29 -11.63
C SER A 98 3.35 -23.54 -10.71
N GLY A 99 2.45 -23.60 -9.72
CA GLY A 99 2.28 -24.74 -8.81
C GLY A 99 3.18 -24.71 -7.57
N ALA A 100 3.80 -23.57 -7.24
CA ALA A 100 4.58 -23.44 -6.02
C ALA A 100 3.70 -23.54 -4.76
N SER A 101 4.22 -24.16 -3.70
CA SER A 101 3.58 -24.11 -2.38
C SER A 101 3.60 -22.69 -1.79
N GLU A 102 2.74 -22.41 -0.82
CA GLU A 102 2.66 -21.10 -0.16
C GLU A 102 4.01 -20.65 0.41
N SER A 103 4.76 -21.57 1.01
CA SER A 103 6.07 -21.28 1.58
C SER A 103 7.10 -20.92 0.50
N GLN A 104 6.99 -21.52 -0.69
CA GLN A 104 7.87 -21.21 -1.83
C GLN A 104 7.46 -19.90 -2.50
N ALA A 105 6.16 -19.66 -2.66
CA ALA A 105 5.64 -18.42 -3.23
C ALA A 105 6.01 -17.21 -2.35
N ALA A 106 5.90 -17.34 -1.03
CA ALA A 106 6.25 -16.31 -0.06
C ALA A 106 7.76 -16.12 0.17
N ALA A 107 8.61 -16.99 -0.38
CA ALA A 107 10.05 -16.94 -0.15
C ALA A 107 10.69 -15.67 -0.75
N GLY A 108 11.57 -15.03 0.03
CA GLY A 108 12.32 -13.84 -0.42
C GLY A 108 11.52 -12.53 -0.36
N ILE A 109 10.28 -12.55 0.14
CA ILE A 109 9.46 -11.35 0.28
C ILE A 109 10.00 -10.45 1.41
N PRO A 110 10.30 -9.17 1.13
CA PRO A 110 10.71 -8.22 2.16
C PRO A 110 9.55 -7.90 3.13
N GLY A 111 9.84 -7.80 4.43
CA GLY A 111 8.89 -7.29 5.43
C GLY A 111 8.32 -8.31 6.42
N GLY A 112 8.90 -9.52 6.51
CA GLY A 112 8.54 -10.51 7.54
C GLY A 112 7.22 -11.25 7.29
N ALA A 113 6.82 -12.08 8.26
CA ALA A 113 5.72 -13.04 8.11
C ALA A 113 4.35 -12.38 7.88
N TYR A 114 4.07 -11.27 8.55
CA TYR A 114 2.81 -10.53 8.38
C TYR A 114 2.65 -9.97 6.96
N ALA A 115 3.68 -9.28 6.46
CA ALA A 115 3.66 -8.71 5.12
C ALA A 115 3.58 -9.80 4.04
N ALA A 116 4.24 -10.95 4.25
CA ALA A 116 4.14 -12.09 3.36
C ALA A 116 2.73 -12.70 3.33
N LYS A 117 2.11 -12.93 4.49
CA LYS A 117 0.73 -13.44 4.58
C LYS A 117 -0.27 -12.54 3.87
N ARG A 118 -0.10 -11.22 3.98
CA ARG A 118 -1.00 -10.27 3.33
C ARG A 118 -0.85 -10.24 1.82
N ARG A 119 0.39 -10.15 1.32
CA ARG A 119 0.66 -10.24 -0.13
C ARG A 119 0.17 -11.56 -0.74
N MET A 120 0.28 -12.67 0.01
CA MET A 120 -0.28 -13.96 -0.39
C MET A 120 -1.81 -13.93 -0.51
N ALA A 121 -2.51 -13.24 0.37
CA ALA A 121 -3.95 -13.08 0.29
C ALA A 121 -4.35 -12.21 -0.92
N GLU A 122 -3.64 -11.09 -1.13
CA GLU A 122 -3.78 -10.21 -2.29
C GLU A 122 -3.59 -11.01 -3.61
N ALA A 123 -2.50 -11.78 -3.71
CA ALA A 123 -2.15 -12.53 -4.92
C ALA A 123 -3.15 -13.65 -5.28
N ARG A 124 -3.81 -14.28 -4.30
CA ARG A 124 -4.78 -15.36 -4.56
C ARG A 124 -6.08 -14.88 -5.18
N GLY A 125 -6.49 -13.66 -4.85
CA GLY A 125 -7.74 -13.07 -5.35
C GLY A 125 -7.57 -12.34 -6.68
N ALA A 126 -6.33 -12.24 -7.17
CA ALA A 126 -5.99 -11.40 -8.31
C ALA A 126 -5.82 -12.21 -9.60
N ASP A 127 -6.12 -11.57 -10.72
CA ASP A 127 -5.81 -12.09 -12.05
C ASP A 127 -4.33 -11.74 -12.39
N PRO A 128 -3.45 -12.74 -12.64
CA PRO A 128 -2.05 -12.50 -12.97
C PRO A 128 -1.83 -11.61 -14.20
N GLU A 129 -2.71 -11.72 -15.21
CA GLU A 129 -2.62 -10.91 -16.43
C GLU A 129 -2.86 -9.43 -16.10
N LEU A 130 -3.93 -9.15 -15.34
CA LEU A 130 -4.27 -7.79 -14.92
C LEU A 130 -3.22 -7.21 -13.96
N LEU A 131 -2.63 -8.02 -13.08
CA LEU A 131 -1.52 -7.60 -12.22
C LEU A 131 -0.29 -7.19 -13.02
N ARG A 132 -0.02 -7.86 -14.14
CA ARG A 132 1.07 -7.48 -15.04
C ARG A 132 0.75 -6.17 -15.76
N GLU A 133 -0.44 -6.04 -16.33
CA GLU A 133 -0.89 -4.79 -16.97
C GLU A 133 -0.80 -3.61 -15.99
N ALA A 134 -1.24 -3.80 -14.75
CA ALA A 134 -1.13 -2.80 -13.69
C ALA A 134 0.34 -2.47 -13.37
N THR A 135 1.20 -3.48 -13.31
CA THR A 135 2.64 -3.30 -13.08
C THR A 135 3.31 -2.51 -14.21
N GLU A 136 2.96 -2.77 -15.47
CA GLU A 136 3.46 -2.04 -16.63
C GLU A 136 3.00 -0.59 -16.64
N ALA A 137 1.69 -0.37 -16.42
CA ALA A 137 1.09 0.95 -16.30
C ALA A 137 1.75 1.81 -15.22
N LEU A 138 2.07 1.22 -14.08
CA LEU A 138 2.72 1.91 -12.98
C LEU A 138 4.23 2.07 -13.17
N ALA A 139 4.90 1.16 -13.87
CA ALA A 139 6.29 1.37 -14.27
C ALA A 139 6.43 2.58 -15.21
N ALA A 140 5.46 2.77 -16.12
CA ALA A 140 5.37 3.98 -16.93
C ALA A 140 5.12 5.22 -16.05
N LEU A 141 4.29 5.12 -15.01
CA LEU A 141 4.08 6.20 -14.04
C LEU A 141 5.37 6.57 -13.28
N GLU A 142 6.17 5.58 -12.85
CA GLU A 142 7.46 5.85 -12.19
C GLU A 142 8.43 6.60 -13.11
N LEU A 143 8.41 6.31 -14.41
CA LEU A 143 9.21 7.07 -15.38
C LEU A 143 8.64 8.48 -15.57
N ALA A 144 7.32 8.61 -15.68
CA ALA A 144 6.62 9.89 -15.80
C ALA A 144 6.92 10.82 -14.62
N SER A 145 6.94 10.29 -13.39
CA SER A 145 7.22 11.06 -12.18
C SER A 145 8.66 11.62 -12.11
N ARG A 146 9.55 11.17 -13.01
CA ARG A 146 10.94 11.67 -13.14
C ARG A 146 11.10 12.69 -14.28
N GLY A 147 9.99 13.22 -14.80
CA GLY A 147 9.97 14.21 -15.89
C GLY A 147 9.59 13.63 -17.25
N GLY A 148 9.06 12.42 -17.30
CA GLY A 148 8.61 11.76 -18.54
C GLY A 148 7.19 12.11 -18.99
N SER A 149 6.43 12.88 -18.20
CA SER A 149 5.08 13.34 -18.56
C SER A 149 4.99 14.86 -18.60
N ALA A 150 4.12 15.35 -19.49
CA ALA A 150 3.72 16.76 -19.57
C ALA A 150 2.54 17.09 -18.64
N LEU A 151 1.91 16.08 -18.05
CA LEU A 151 0.86 16.26 -17.05
C LEU A 151 1.44 16.51 -15.67
N ASP A 152 0.62 17.15 -14.83
CA ASP A 152 0.89 17.23 -13.40
C ASP A 152 0.97 15.81 -12.78
N PRO A 153 1.93 15.54 -11.86
CA PRO A 153 2.12 14.21 -11.28
C PRO A 153 0.89 13.60 -10.61
N ASP A 154 0.05 14.41 -9.96
CA ASP A 154 -1.19 13.92 -9.33
C ASP A 154 -2.20 13.52 -10.41
N THR A 155 -2.32 14.34 -11.46
CA THR A 155 -3.20 14.04 -12.59
C THR A 155 -2.78 12.75 -13.31
N GLU A 156 -1.49 12.58 -13.57
CA GLU A 156 -0.96 11.35 -14.17
C GLU A 156 -1.24 10.13 -13.28
N THR A 157 -0.99 10.25 -11.97
CA THR A 157 -1.20 9.15 -11.02
C THR A 157 -2.68 8.76 -10.92
N LEU A 158 -3.59 9.74 -10.83
CA LEU A 158 -5.03 9.50 -10.79
C LEU A 158 -5.52 8.75 -12.03
N ARG A 159 -5.08 9.16 -13.23
CA ARG A 159 -5.44 8.48 -14.49
C ARG A 159 -4.93 7.04 -14.54
N VAL A 160 -3.72 6.80 -14.04
CA VAL A 160 -3.16 5.45 -13.99
C VAL A 160 -3.93 4.59 -13.00
N ILE A 161 -4.23 5.09 -11.80
CA ILE A 161 -5.05 4.39 -10.79
C ILE A 161 -6.44 4.08 -11.35
N GLU A 162 -7.09 5.06 -11.98
CA GLU A 162 -8.41 4.88 -12.60
C GLU A 162 -8.42 3.72 -13.59
N ARG A 163 -7.40 3.64 -14.45
CA ARG A 163 -7.26 2.60 -15.48
C ARG A 163 -7.03 1.21 -14.89
N ILE A 164 -6.14 1.08 -13.91
CA ILE A 164 -5.70 -0.23 -13.39
C ILE A 164 -6.63 -0.79 -12.31
N ALA A 165 -7.47 0.06 -11.71
CA ALA A 165 -8.41 -0.33 -10.67
C ALA A 165 -9.88 -0.33 -11.14
N ALA A 166 -10.19 0.15 -12.36
CA ALA A 166 -11.44 -0.17 -13.06
C ALA A 166 -11.49 -1.67 -13.36
#